data_AF-A0A9E5NU10-F1
#
_entry.id   AF-A0A9E5NU10-F1
#
_cell.length_a   1.000
_cell.length_b   1.000
_cell.length_c   1.000
_cell.angle_alpha   90.00
_cell.angle_beta   90.00
_cell.angle_gamma   90.00
#
_symmetry.space_group_name_H-M   'P 1'
#
loop_
_entity.id
_entity.type
_entity.pdbx_description
1 polymer ?
#
loop_
_entity_poly.entity_id
_entity_poly.type
_entity_poly.pdbx_seq_one_letter_code
_entity_poly.pdbx_strand_id
1 'polypeptide(L)' 'MGEYGIEYLKRFSQLFRSTVIVEGSEDEVELILDGQFHLSPHVFVRLNTGIGLTSKATDLAPEVGVLFTIPLY' A
#
# COMPACT_ATOMS: atom_id res chain seq x y z
N MET A 1 -16.24 -13.09 -9.74
CA MET A 1 -16.88 -12.50 -8.54
C MET A 1 -16.34 -11.08 -8.36
N GLY A 2 -16.62 -10.35 -7.27
CA GLY A 2 -16.14 -8.97 -7.07
C GLY A 2 -14.82 -8.89 -6.30
N GLU A 3 -14.03 -7.86 -6.56
CA GLU A 3 -12.83 -7.51 -5.78
C GLU A 3 -13.22 -6.73 -4.52
N TYR A 4 -12.45 -6.93 -3.44
CA TYR A 4 -12.60 -6.14 -2.21
C TYR A 4 -11.25 -5.71 -1.66
N GLY A 5 -11.24 -4.57 -0.98
CA GLY A 5 -10.08 -4.05 -0.26
C GLY A 5 -10.52 -3.45 1.06
N ILE A 6 -9.84 -3.83 2.15
CA ILE A 6 -10.01 -3.23 3.47
C ILE A 6 -8.71 -2.56 3.85
N GLU A 7 -8.75 -1.24 4.02
CA GLU A 7 -7.57 -0.43 4.29
C GLU A 7 -7.62 0.20 5.69
N TYR A 8 -6.49 0.16 6.40
CA TYR A 8 -6.25 0.92 7.60
C TYR A 8 -5.02 1.81 7.44
N LEU A 9 -5.25 3.12 7.33
CA LEU A 9 -4.19 4.12 7.28
C LEU A 9 -3.93 4.71 8.67
N LYS A 10 -2.67 4.66 9.09
CA LYS A 10 -2.18 5.33 10.30
C LYS A 10 -1.19 6.43 9.94
N ARG A 11 -1.51 7.65 10.35
CA ARG A 11 -0.57 8.77 10.36
C ARG A 11 0.11 8.84 11.73
N PHE A 12 1.41 8.55 11.79
CA PHE A 12 2.19 8.67 13.02
C PHE A 12 2.75 10.08 13.21
N SER A 13 3.11 10.74 12.10
CA SER A 13 3.57 12.12 12.09
C SER A 13 3.25 12.79 10.76
N GLN A 14 3.71 14.02 10.55
CA GLN A 14 3.65 14.65 9.22
C GLN A 14 4.60 13.97 8.22
N LEU A 15 5.66 13.33 8.70
CA LEU A 15 6.70 12.70 7.88
C LEU A 15 6.40 11.23 7.58
N PHE A 16 5.72 10.52 8.48
CA PHE A 16 5.55 9.08 8.36
C PHE A 16 4.08 8.65 8.45
N ARG A 17 3.67 7.84 7.48
CA ARG A 17 2.38 7.14 7.44
C ARG A 17 2.62 5.68 7.13
N SER A 18 1.73 4.83 7.61
CA SER A 18 1.65 3.45 7.17
C SER A 18 0.23 3.11 6.78
N THR A 19 0.08 2.17 5.85
CA THR A 19 -1.20 1.58 5.51
C THR A 19 -1.06 0.06 5.60
N VAL A 20 -2.08 -0.60 6.15
CA VAL A 20 -2.24 -2.05 6.06
C VAL A 20 -3.48 -2.30 5.24
N ILE A 21 -3.37 -3.15 4.23
CA ILE A 21 -4.46 -3.45 3.31
C ILE A 21 -4.66 -4.97 3.25
N VAL A 22 -5.90 -5.41 3.29
CA VAL A 22 -6.27 -6.77 2.89
C VAL A 22 -7.08 -6.65 1.61
N GLU A 23 -6.55 -7.17 0.52
CA GLU A 23 -7.21 -7.21 -0.78
C GLU A 23 -7.58 -8.65 -1.12
N GLY A 24 -8.69 -8.85 -1.80
CA GLY A 24 -9.07 -10.17 -2.27
C GLY A 24 -9.89 -10.16 -3.54
N SER A 25 -9.63 -11.16 -4.38
CA SER A 25 -10.33 -11.44 -5.62
C SER A 25 -10.49 -12.95 -5.77
N GLU A 26 -11.73 -13.41 -5.84
CA GLU A 26 -12.06 -14.85 -5.96
C GLU A 26 -11.42 -15.73 -4.86
N ASP A 27 -10.36 -16.49 -5.18
CA ASP A 27 -9.60 -17.34 -4.26
C ASP A 27 -8.20 -16.79 -3.90
N GLU A 28 -7.90 -15.57 -4.34
CA GLU A 28 -6.69 -14.82 -4.02
C GLU A 28 -6.95 -13.81 -2.93
N VAL A 29 -6.16 -13.86 -1.86
CA VAL A 29 -6.18 -12.85 -0.78
C VAL A 29 -4.74 -12.44 -0.49
N GLU A 30 -4.49 -11.14 -0.41
CA GLU A 30 -3.19 -10.54 -0.16
C GLU A 30 -3.23 -9.56 1.01
N LEU A 31 -2.19 -9.59 1.83
CA LEU A 31 -1.89 -8.58 2.83
C LEU A 31 -0.85 -7.63 2.27
N ILE A 32 -1.17 -6.35 2.16
CA ILE A 32 -0.22 -5.31 1.76
C ILE A 32 0.19 -4.52 3.00
N LEU A 33 1.50 -4.43 3.21
CA LEU A 33 2.10 -3.53 4.18
C LEU A 33 2.72 -2.36 3.41
N ASP A 34 2.33 -1.14 3.77
CA ASP A 34 2.73 0.08 3.08
C ASP A 34 3.32 1.09 4.07
N GLY A 35 4.46 1.66 3.74
CA GLY A 35 5.14 2.72 4.48
C GLY A 35 5.42 3.91 3.58
N GLN A 36 5.07 5.11 4.04
CA GLN A 36 5.22 6.36 3.30
C GLN A 36 6.07 7.34 4.11
N PHE A 37 7.16 7.80 3.52
CA PHE A 37 8.02 8.83 4.07
C PHE A 37 7.93 10.11 3.25
N HIS A 38 7.28 11.13 3.81
CA HIS A 38 7.06 12.41 3.17
C HIS A 38 8.29 13.31 3.26
N LEU A 39 8.83 13.69 2.10
CA LEU A 39 9.90 14.67 1.97
C LEU A 39 9.34 16.10 1.88
N SER A 40 8.15 16.23 1.32
CA SER A 40 7.39 17.48 1.24
C SER A 40 5.88 17.17 1.15
N PRO A 41 4.99 18.18 1.15
CA PRO A 41 3.57 17.97 0.89
C PRO A 41 3.27 17.32 -0.48
N HIS A 42 4.20 17.42 -1.43
CA HIS A 42 4.01 16.95 -2.82
C HIS A 42 4.90 15.77 -3.21
N VAL A 43 5.81 15.32 -2.32
CA VAL A 43 6.76 14.25 -2.64
C VAL A 43 6.89 13.32 -1.45
N PHE A 44 6.73 12.02 -1.68
CA PHE A 44 7.01 11.00 -0.68
C PHE A 44 7.63 9.75 -1.30
N VAL A 45 8.50 9.11 -0.53
CA VAL A 45 9.01 7.76 -0.82
C VAL A 45 8.02 6.77 -0.26
N ARG A 46 7.71 5.74 -1.03
CA ARG A 46 6.81 4.65 -0.66
C ARG A 46 7.57 3.33 -0.72
N LEU A 47 7.44 2.55 0.34
CA LEU A 47 7.91 1.19 0.42
C LEU A 47 6.69 0.33 0.72
N ASN A 48 6.42 -0.67 -0.10
CA ASN A 48 5.34 -1.60 0.18
C ASN A 48 5.79 -3.04 -0.06
N THR A 49 4.98 -3.97 0.43
CA THR A 49 5.06 -5.36 0.02
C THR A 49 3.68 -6.01 0.09
N GLY A 50 3.29 -6.70 -0.98
CA GLY A 50 2.21 -7.67 -0.94
C GLY A 50 2.70 -8.99 -0.37
N ILE A 51 1.86 -9.68 0.39
CA ILE A 51 2.10 -11.00 0.99
C ILE A 51 0.85 -11.84 0.72
N GLY A 52 1.00 -12.91 -0.06
CA GLY A 52 -0.06 -13.85 -0.34
C GLY A 52 -0.53 -14.58 0.91
N LEU A 53 -1.83 -14.56 1.17
CA LEU A 53 -2.46 -15.30 2.27
C LEU A 53 -3.14 -16.60 1.80
N THR A 54 -3.26 -16.82 0.48
CA THR A 54 -3.80 -18.04 -0.12
C THR A 54 -2.79 -18.67 -1.09
N SER A 55 -2.95 -19.96 -1.40
CA SER A 55 -2.05 -20.69 -2.30
C SER A 55 -2.05 -20.20 -3.75
N LYS A 56 -2.96 -19.28 -4.10
CA LYS A 56 -3.09 -18.71 -5.44
C LYS A 56 -2.47 -17.33 -5.55
N ALA A 57 -2.36 -16.62 -4.43
CA ALA A 57 -1.77 -15.30 -4.35
C ALA A 57 -0.24 -15.35 -4.45
N THR A 58 0.39 -14.20 -4.74
CA THR A 58 1.85 -14.09 -4.84
C THR A 58 2.48 -14.15 -3.44
N ASP A 59 3.46 -15.02 -3.23
CA ASP A 59 4.10 -15.18 -1.90
C ASP A 59 4.66 -13.87 -1.33
N LEU A 60 5.38 -13.10 -2.15
CA LEU A 60 5.94 -11.82 -1.76
C LEU A 60 6.14 -10.91 -2.99
N ALA A 61 5.59 -9.70 -2.94
CA ALA A 61 5.70 -8.70 -4.00
C ALA A 61 6.18 -7.35 -3.42
N PRO A 62 7.50 -7.14 -3.25
CA PRO A 62 8.04 -5.91 -2.69
C PRO A 62 8.14 -4.80 -3.75
N GLU A 63 7.75 -3.58 -3.39
CA GLU A 63 7.91 -2.40 -4.24
C GLU A 63 8.51 -1.21 -3.50
N VAL A 64 9.24 -0.38 -4.26
CA VAL A 64 9.73 0.91 -3.82
C VAL A 64 9.44 1.94 -4.90
N GLY A 65 8.97 3.13 -4.49
CA GLY A 65 8.64 4.19 -5.42
C GLY A 65 8.79 5.58 -4.81
N VAL A 66 8.79 6.57 -5.68
CA VAL A 66 8.69 7.98 -5.31
C VAL A 66 7.43 8.52 -5.96
N LEU A 67 6.52 9.05 -5.14
CA LEU A 67 5.24 9.58 -5.60
C LEU A 67 5.28 11.10 -5.57
N PHE A 68 4.69 11.69 -6.61
CA PHE A 68 4.56 13.13 -6.80
C PHE A 68 3.08 13.49 -6.87
N THR A 69 2.66 14.45 -6.05
CA THR A 69 1.33 15.04 -6.15
C THR A 69 1.40 16.26 -7.07
N ILE A 70 0.75 16.18 -8.23
CA ILE A 70 0.62 17.31 -9.15
C ILE A 70 -0.73 17.99 -8.87
N PRO A 71 -0.75 19.24 -8.39
CA PRO A 71 -2.01 19.97 -8.23
C PRO A 71 -2.64 20.23 -9.60
N LEU A 72 -3.94 19.93 -9.71
CA LEU A 72 -4.75 20.33 -10.86
C LEU A 72 -5.28 21.75 -10.59
N TYR A 73 -4.96 22.69 -11.49
CA TYR A 73 -5.51 24.05 -11.52
C TYR A 73 -6.59 24.16 -12.60
#